data_AF-A0A7C3JS91-F1
#
_entry.id   AF-A0A7C3JS91-F1
#
_cell.length_a   1.000
_cell.length_b   1.000
_cell.length_c   1.000
_cell.angle_alpha   90.00
_cell.angle_beta   90.00
_cell.angle_gamma   90.00
#
_symmetry.space_group_name_H-M   'P 1'
#
loop_
_entity.id
_entity.type
_entity.pdbx_description
1 polymer ?
#
loop_
_entity_poly.entity_id
_entity_poly.type
_entity_poly.pdbx_seq_one_letter_code
_entity_poly.pdbx_strand_id
1 'polypeptide(L)'
;TREEMPRARAIELFREMGETYKIEIIEGIPDDTVSLYRQGDWVDLCRGPHVPSTAAIKAFKLTSVAGAYWRGDSRNEQLQRIYGTAWASRKDLDAYLKRVEEAKQRDHRRLGPALDLFSIHPIAPGSPFFHPKGAFVYNRLIEYIRSLYVRYGYSEVVTPLIYKTDLWKTSGHYEAFRDDMFLMEVHDGEYGVKPMNCPGHCYLFGARKHSYRDLPIRYADFSRLHRFEQSGVLAGLTRVRSFTQDDAHIYCTPEQVDDELVQFVAMTREVYKVFGFDRIEVTLQTRPEKFLGRIELWDAAEAALRRCLEAAGFAVRVLPGEGAFYGPKIGFDFRDVLERSWTLATVQIDCAMPERFGLTYVTPEGTEATPVMLHRAVLGSIERFIAILLEHCGGALPLWLAPVQVRILTVTDNQMEYALTVLAGLRDGGLRAEMDGRNEKLGYKIREAQLLKIPYALVIGDKEVRAQKVAPRRRGGENLEPMPVADFLDQLRAEVAQELGQA
;
A
#
# COMPACT_ATOMS: atom_id res chain seq x y z
N THR A 1 -17.66 -40.02 -12.31
CA THR A 1 -18.65 -39.92 -13.40
C THR A 1 -19.50 -38.69 -13.20
N ARG A 2 -19.96 -38.06 -14.29
CA ARG A 2 -20.94 -36.96 -14.22
C ARG A 2 -22.33 -37.55 -14.43
N GLU A 3 -23.27 -37.18 -13.57
CA GLU A 3 -24.67 -37.59 -13.60
C GLU A 3 -25.54 -36.32 -13.64
N GLU A 4 -26.53 -36.27 -14.52
CA GLU A 4 -27.57 -35.25 -14.47
C GLU A 4 -28.76 -35.84 -13.73
N MET A 5 -29.27 -35.10 -12.75
CA MET A 5 -30.32 -35.57 -11.87
C MET A 5 -31.40 -34.50 -11.72
N PRO A 6 -32.70 -34.87 -11.73
CA PRO A 6 -33.76 -33.95 -11.38
C PRO A 6 -33.55 -33.37 -9.99
N ARG A 7 -33.78 -32.07 -9.84
CA ARG A 7 -33.55 -31.31 -8.61
C ARG A 7 -34.16 -31.98 -7.37
N ALA A 8 -35.41 -32.43 -7.48
CA ALA A 8 -36.12 -33.09 -6.39
C ALA A 8 -35.40 -34.37 -5.92
N ARG A 9 -34.88 -35.17 -6.85
CA ARG A 9 -34.17 -36.42 -6.54
C ARG A 9 -32.80 -36.17 -5.92
N ALA A 10 -32.10 -35.12 -6.35
CA ALA A 10 -30.84 -34.71 -5.75
C ALA A 10 -31.03 -34.23 -4.28
N ILE A 11 -32.12 -33.52 -3.99
CA ILE A 11 -32.47 -33.11 -2.62
C ILE A 11 -32.72 -34.33 -1.74
N GLU A 12 -33.47 -35.32 -2.21
CA GLU A 12 -33.70 -36.57 -1.48
C GLU A 12 -32.39 -37.30 -1.18
N LEU A 13 -31.51 -37.45 -2.17
CA LEU A 13 -30.20 -38.09 -2.03
C LEU A 13 -29.35 -37.42 -0.94
N PHE A 14 -29.18 -36.09 -0.99
CA PHE A 14 -28.37 -35.39 0.01
C PHE A 14 -29.03 -35.33 1.39
N ARG A 15 -30.36 -35.42 1.47
CA ARG A 15 -31.08 -35.57 2.73
C ARG A 15 -30.80 -36.92 3.39
N GLU A 16 -30.81 -38.00 2.61
CA GLU A 16 -30.43 -39.34 3.10
C GLU A 16 -28.97 -39.39 3.58
N MET A 17 -28.08 -38.60 2.96
CA MET A 17 -26.67 -38.48 3.34
C MET A 17 -26.41 -37.52 4.52
N GLY A 18 -27.41 -36.75 4.96
CA GLY A 18 -27.24 -35.74 6.02
C GLY A 18 -26.50 -34.46 5.59
N GLU A 19 -26.40 -34.19 4.29
CA GLU A 19 -25.66 -33.07 3.70
C GLU A 19 -26.53 -31.80 3.57
N THR A 20 -26.86 -31.19 4.69
CA THR A 20 -27.80 -30.04 4.79
C THR A 20 -27.41 -28.85 3.91
N TYR A 21 -26.12 -28.50 3.87
CA TYR A 21 -25.62 -27.39 3.07
C TYR A 21 -25.80 -27.59 1.56
N LYS A 22 -25.71 -28.83 1.07
CA LYS A 22 -25.92 -29.12 -0.35
C LYS A 22 -27.39 -28.95 -0.74
N ILE A 23 -28.31 -29.30 0.15
CA ILE A 23 -29.75 -29.08 -0.04
C ILE A 23 -30.04 -27.58 -0.20
N GLU A 24 -29.54 -26.75 0.72
CA GLU A 24 -29.72 -25.29 0.65
C GLU A 24 -29.15 -24.68 -0.64
N ILE A 25 -28.04 -25.21 -1.15
CA ILE A 25 -27.47 -24.77 -2.43
C ILE A 25 -28.42 -25.14 -3.58
N ILE A 26 -28.92 -26.38 -3.61
CA ILE A 26 -29.80 -26.89 -4.68
C ILE A 26 -31.12 -26.10 -4.74
N GLU A 27 -31.69 -25.76 -3.58
CA GLU A 27 -32.93 -24.98 -3.50
C GLU A 27 -32.77 -23.56 -4.11
N GLY A 28 -31.55 -23.02 -4.11
CA GLY A 28 -31.23 -21.74 -4.75
C GLY A 28 -30.95 -21.83 -6.25
N ILE A 29 -30.93 -23.03 -6.85
CA ILE A 29 -30.69 -23.22 -8.28
C ILE A 29 -32.02 -23.14 -9.04
N PRO A 30 -32.16 -22.25 -10.03
CA PRO A 30 -33.40 -22.08 -10.78
C PRO A 30 -33.71 -23.26 -11.71
N ASP A 31 -32.68 -24.00 -12.15
CA ASP A 31 -32.80 -25.09 -13.11
C ASP A 31 -33.45 -26.35 -12.49
N ASP A 32 -34.24 -27.07 -13.29
CA ASP A 32 -34.93 -28.30 -12.88
C ASP A 32 -34.01 -29.52 -12.77
N THR A 33 -32.80 -29.43 -13.33
CA THR A 33 -31.79 -30.48 -13.33
C THR A 33 -30.48 -29.95 -12.80
N VAL A 34 -29.82 -30.75 -11.95
CA VAL A 34 -28.50 -30.44 -11.39
C VAL A 34 -27.50 -31.52 -11.79
N SER A 35 -26.22 -31.13 -11.89
CA SER A 35 -25.14 -32.08 -12.14
C SER A 35 -24.47 -32.53 -10.86
N LEU A 36 -24.30 -33.83 -10.73
CA LEU A 36 -23.58 -34.48 -9.64
C LEU A 36 -22.34 -35.17 -10.19
N TYR A 37 -21.28 -35.19 -9.40
CA TYR A 37 -20.04 -35.91 -9.70
C TYR A 37 -19.84 -37.02 -8.69
N ARG A 38 -19.73 -38.26 -9.16
CA ARG A 38 -19.52 -39.46 -8.34
C ARG A 38 -18.10 -40.02 -8.50
N GLN A 39 -17.46 -40.36 -7.40
CA GLN A 39 -16.14 -41.00 -7.33
C GLN A 39 -16.22 -42.15 -6.32
N GLY A 40 -16.52 -43.37 -6.79
CA GLY A 40 -16.83 -44.49 -5.91
C GLY A 40 -18.06 -44.17 -5.05
N ASP A 41 -17.91 -44.28 -3.74
CA ASP A 41 -18.99 -44.00 -2.78
C ASP A 41 -19.19 -42.50 -2.52
N TRP A 42 -18.23 -41.66 -2.92
CA TRP A 42 -18.33 -40.21 -2.75
C TRP A 42 -19.15 -39.58 -3.88
N VAL A 43 -20.05 -38.66 -3.54
CA VAL A 43 -20.85 -37.88 -4.49
C VAL A 43 -20.92 -36.42 -4.08
N ASP A 44 -20.82 -35.54 -5.06
CA ASP A 44 -20.82 -34.10 -4.82
C ASP A 44 -21.61 -33.32 -5.85
N LEU A 45 -22.14 -32.18 -5.40
CA LEU A 45 -22.88 -31.24 -6.23
C LEU A 45 -21.90 -30.25 -6.84
N CYS A 46 -21.67 -30.34 -8.14
CA CYS A 46 -20.75 -29.45 -8.84
C CYS A 46 -21.17 -29.28 -10.29
N ARG A 47 -20.93 -28.10 -10.87
CA ARG A 47 -21.17 -27.81 -12.29
C ARG A 47 -20.05 -28.34 -13.20
N GLY A 48 -18.83 -28.44 -12.67
CA GLY A 48 -17.63 -28.93 -13.37
C GLY A 48 -17.09 -27.99 -14.45
N PRO A 49 -16.25 -28.50 -15.39
CA PRO A 49 -15.88 -29.91 -15.58
C PRO A 49 -14.85 -30.42 -14.55
N HIS A 50 -14.76 -31.75 -14.41
CA HIS A 50 -13.74 -32.45 -13.62
C HIS A 50 -12.72 -33.14 -14.54
N VAL A 51 -11.53 -33.46 -14.00
CA VAL A 51 -10.56 -34.28 -14.73
C VAL A 51 -11.14 -35.67 -15.06
N PRO A 52 -10.75 -36.29 -16.19
CA PRO A 52 -11.28 -37.59 -16.58
C PRO A 52 -10.99 -38.74 -15.59
N SER A 53 -9.87 -38.63 -14.85
CA SER A 53 -9.47 -39.60 -13.83
C SER A 53 -8.67 -38.91 -12.73
N THR A 54 -8.84 -39.36 -11.48
CA THR A 54 -8.05 -38.88 -10.33
C THR A 54 -6.56 -39.16 -10.48
N ALA A 55 -6.17 -40.13 -11.32
CA ALA A 55 -4.77 -40.40 -11.68
C ALA A 55 -4.07 -39.22 -12.40
N ALA A 56 -4.85 -38.27 -12.96
CA ALA A 56 -4.32 -37.04 -13.54
C ALA A 56 -3.82 -36.05 -12.47
N ILE A 57 -4.30 -36.16 -11.22
CA ILE A 57 -3.99 -35.24 -10.13
C ILE A 57 -2.75 -35.75 -9.38
N LYS A 58 -1.56 -35.46 -9.90
CA LYS A 58 -0.30 -35.97 -9.33
C LYS A 58 0.41 -34.99 -8.38
N ALA A 59 0.21 -33.69 -8.56
CA ALA A 59 0.91 -32.67 -7.79
C ALA A 59 -0.09 -31.74 -7.09
N PHE A 60 -0.36 -32.02 -5.82
CA PHE A 60 -1.19 -31.17 -4.97
C PHE A 60 -0.62 -31.09 -3.55
N LYS A 61 -0.99 -30.05 -2.80
CA LYS A 61 -0.58 -29.85 -1.41
C LYS A 61 -1.65 -29.08 -0.64
N LEU A 62 -2.02 -29.56 0.55
CA LEU A 62 -2.80 -28.80 1.53
C LEU A 62 -1.90 -27.72 2.16
N THR A 63 -2.40 -26.50 2.28
CA THR A 63 -1.60 -25.33 2.66
C THR A 63 -1.95 -24.78 4.04
N SER A 64 -3.23 -24.56 4.35
CA SER A 64 -3.66 -23.98 5.62
C SER A 64 -5.10 -24.38 5.98
N VAL A 65 -5.47 -24.14 7.23
CA VAL A 65 -6.84 -24.27 7.74
C VAL A 65 -7.28 -22.89 8.24
N ALA A 66 -8.52 -22.49 7.92
CA ALA A 66 -9.12 -21.24 8.39
C ALA A 66 -10.59 -21.48 8.79
N GLY A 67 -11.15 -20.57 9.60
CA GLY A 67 -12.59 -20.49 9.81
C GLY A 67 -13.25 -19.70 8.67
N ALA A 68 -14.46 -20.10 8.29
CA ALA A 68 -15.33 -19.34 7.41
C ALA A 68 -16.76 -19.39 7.96
N TYR A 69 -17.60 -18.43 7.63
CA TYR A 69 -19.02 -18.48 8.00
C TYR A 69 -19.86 -18.84 6.79
N TRP A 70 -20.95 -19.59 6.99
CA TRP A 70 -21.86 -19.95 5.91
C TRP A 70 -22.43 -18.69 5.23
N ARG A 71 -22.37 -18.67 3.89
CA ARG A 71 -22.70 -17.50 3.04
C ARG A 71 -21.95 -16.20 3.38
N GLY A 72 -20.87 -16.27 4.16
CA GLY A 72 -20.09 -15.10 4.57
C GLY A 72 -20.74 -14.23 5.66
N ASP A 73 -21.85 -14.67 6.26
CA ASP A 73 -22.53 -13.94 7.34
C ASP A 73 -22.06 -14.46 8.71
N SER A 74 -21.48 -13.57 9.52
CA SER A 74 -20.94 -13.91 10.85
C SER A 74 -21.98 -14.39 11.87
N ARG A 75 -23.28 -14.25 11.57
CA ARG A 75 -24.38 -14.77 12.38
C ARG A 75 -24.66 -16.25 12.12
N ASN A 76 -24.16 -16.80 11.03
CA ASN A 76 -24.35 -18.21 10.67
C ASN A 76 -23.28 -19.11 11.31
N GLU A 77 -23.43 -20.42 11.11
CA GLU A 77 -22.46 -21.41 11.61
C GLU A 77 -21.04 -21.18 11.06
N GLN A 78 -20.05 -21.39 11.93
CA GLN A 78 -18.65 -21.37 11.57
C GLN A 78 -18.22 -22.72 11.00
N LEU A 79 -17.71 -22.70 9.77
CA LEU A 79 -17.20 -23.83 9.01
C LEU A 79 -15.67 -23.86 9.02
N GLN A 80 -15.11 -25.06 8.87
CA GLN A 80 -13.67 -25.27 8.69
C GLN A 80 -13.32 -25.27 7.20
N ARG A 81 -12.54 -24.29 6.76
CA ARG A 81 -12.03 -24.18 5.39
C ARG A 81 -10.60 -24.71 5.31
N ILE A 82 -10.39 -25.78 4.55
CA ILE A 82 -9.08 -26.33 4.25
C ILE A 82 -8.63 -25.80 2.89
N TYR A 83 -7.52 -25.05 2.86
CA TYR A 83 -6.91 -24.56 1.63
C TYR A 83 -5.92 -25.58 1.06
N GLY A 84 -5.84 -25.62 -0.27
CA GLY A 84 -4.88 -26.42 -0.99
C GLY A 84 -4.62 -25.87 -2.39
N THR A 85 -3.60 -26.41 -3.05
CA THR A 85 -3.24 -26.06 -4.43
C THR A 85 -2.95 -27.34 -5.22
N ALA A 86 -3.19 -27.30 -6.54
CA ALA A 86 -2.88 -28.39 -7.46
C ALA A 86 -2.27 -27.83 -8.75
N TRP A 87 -1.32 -28.56 -9.34
CA TRP A 87 -0.54 -28.15 -10.51
C TRP A 87 -0.41 -29.29 -11.51
N ALA A 88 -0.17 -28.95 -12.78
CA ALA A 88 0.03 -29.93 -13.85
C ALA A 88 1.31 -30.77 -13.66
N SER A 89 2.35 -30.19 -13.04
CA SER A 89 3.61 -30.86 -12.79
C SER A 89 4.10 -30.66 -11.35
N ARG A 90 4.93 -31.60 -10.87
CA ARG A 90 5.59 -31.47 -9.56
C ARG A 90 6.53 -30.26 -9.51
N LYS A 91 7.20 -29.97 -10.63
CA LYS A 91 8.10 -28.82 -10.77
C LYS A 91 7.36 -27.50 -10.51
N ASP A 92 6.16 -27.33 -11.06
CA ASP A 92 5.38 -26.10 -10.89
C ASP A 92 4.84 -25.98 -9.45
N LEU A 93 4.44 -27.10 -8.84
CA LEU A 93 4.06 -27.14 -7.43
C LEU A 93 5.24 -26.73 -6.53
N ASP A 94 6.41 -27.31 -6.73
CA ASP A 94 7.59 -27.00 -5.90
C ASP A 94 8.04 -25.54 -6.11
N ALA A 95 7.96 -25.02 -7.35
CA ALA A 95 8.19 -23.60 -7.64
C ALA A 95 7.17 -22.69 -6.94
N TYR A 96 5.89 -23.06 -6.93
CA TYR A 96 4.86 -22.34 -6.18
C TYR A 96 5.12 -22.37 -4.67
N LEU A 97 5.42 -23.54 -4.09
CA LEU A 97 5.68 -23.67 -2.66
C LEU A 97 6.92 -22.88 -2.23
N LYS A 98 7.97 -22.85 -3.06
CA LYS A 98 9.14 -22.00 -2.84
C LYS A 98 8.76 -20.52 -2.80
N ARG A 99 7.95 -20.03 -3.75
CA ARG A 99 7.44 -18.65 -3.73
C ARG A 99 6.60 -18.33 -2.50
N VAL A 100 5.76 -19.27 -2.06
CA VAL A 100 4.96 -19.09 -0.83
C VAL A 100 5.86 -18.98 0.41
N GLU A 101 6.92 -19.78 0.49
CA GLU A 101 7.86 -19.71 1.61
C GLU A 101 8.69 -18.42 1.57
N GLU A 102 9.15 -17.99 0.40
CA GLU A 102 9.80 -16.69 0.21
C GLU A 102 8.86 -15.53 0.60
N ALA A 103 7.57 -15.62 0.25
CA ALA A 103 6.56 -14.64 0.64
C ALA A 103 6.39 -14.57 2.17
N LYS A 104 6.35 -15.71 2.86
CA LYS A 104 6.27 -15.76 4.34
C LYS A 104 7.50 -15.17 5.03
N GLN A 105 8.68 -15.29 4.43
CA GLN A 105 9.90 -14.67 4.97
C GLN A 105 9.91 -13.16 4.77
N ARG A 106 9.27 -12.69 3.70
CA ARG A 106 9.16 -11.28 3.34
C ARG A 106 7.97 -10.58 4.00
N ASP A 107 7.03 -11.30 4.58
CA ASP A 107 5.82 -10.75 5.20
C ASP A 107 6.15 -9.61 6.18
N HIS A 108 5.61 -8.42 5.93
CA HIS A 108 5.88 -7.23 6.75
C HIS A 108 5.44 -7.40 8.21
N ARG A 109 4.46 -8.29 8.49
CA ARG A 109 4.01 -8.58 9.87
C ARG A 109 5.03 -9.40 10.64
N ARG A 110 5.92 -10.10 9.93
CA ARG A 110 7.07 -10.79 10.51
C ARG A 110 8.29 -9.88 10.56
N LEU A 111 8.58 -9.18 9.46
CA LEU A 111 9.73 -8.29 9.36
C LEU A 111 9.62 -7.05 10.27
N GLY A 112 8.44 -6.43 10.33
CA GLY A 112 8.19 -5.21 11.11
C GLY A 112 8.61 -5.36 12.58
N PRO A 113 8.07 -6.35 13.31
CA PRO A 113 8.50 -6.62 14.69
C PRO A 113 9.96 -7.08 14.78
N ALA A 114 10.44 -7.93 13.86
CA ALA A 114 11.82 -8.43 13.88
C ALA A 114 12.87 -7.32 13.67
N LEU A 115 12.51 -6.25 12.96
CA LEU A 115 13.33 -5.07 12.71
C LEU A 115 13.01 -3.90 13.65
N ASP A 116 12.12 -4.12 14.63
CA ASP A 116 11.68 -3.10 15.59
C ASP A 116 11.08 -1.84 14.93
N LEU A 117 10.28 -2.03 13.87
CA LEU A 117 9.66 -0.94 13.12
C LEU A 117 8.27 -0.59 13.66
N PHE A 118 7.42 -1.59 13.90
CA PHE A 118 6.07 -1.35 14.41
C PHE A 118 5.52 -2.57 15.14
N SER A 119 4.46 -2.33 15.91
CA SER A 119 3.62 -3.34 16.52
C SER A 119 2.14 -3.02 16.31
N ILE A 120 1.28 -4.04 16.41
CA ILE A 120 -0.18 -3.88 16.36
C ILE A 120 -0.71 -4.51 17.64
N HIS A 121 -1.50 -3.75 18.40
CA HIS A 121 -1.96 -4.17 19.72
C HIS A 121 -3.50 -4.20 19.79
N PRO A 122 -4.13 -5.17 20.49
CA PRO A 122 -5.58 -5.25 20.64
C PRO A 122 -6.27 -4.02 21.27
N ILE A 123 -5.52 -3.16 21.96
CA ILE A 123 -6.04 -1.89 22.52
C ILE A 123 -6.42 -0.88 21.43
N ALA A 124 -5.84 -1.00 20.24
CA ALA A 124 -6.13 -0.16 19.09
C ALA A 124 -6.09 -1.02 17.80
N PRO A 125 -7.09 -1.91 17.60
CA PRO A 125 -7.10 -2.82 16.46
C PRO A 125 -7.04 -2.06 15.15
N GLY A 126 -6.14 -2.45 14.25
CA GLY A 126 -5.98 -1.78 12.96
C GLY A 126 -5.31 -0.41 13.04
N SER A 127 -4.75 -0.02 14.18
CA SER A 127 -3.98 1.22 14.34
C SER A 127 -2.56 0.86 14.79
N PRO A 128 -1.56 0.93 13.90
CA PRO A 128 -0.20 0.49 14.21
C PRO A 128 0.53 1.47 15.14
N PHE A 129 1.33 0.93 16.06
CA PHE A 129 2.29 1.67 16.86
C PHE A 129 3.64 1.63 16.14
N PHE A 130 4.06 2.74 15.56
CA PHE A 130 5.40 2.85 14.99
C PHE A 130 6.42 3.09 16.11
N HIS A 131 7.39 2.19 16.21
CA HIS A 131 8.52 2.28 17.15
C HIS A 131 9.53 3.32 16.63
N PRO A 132 10.56 3.73 17.39
CA PRO A 132 11.50 4.78 16.96
C PRO A 132 12.09 4.56 15.55
N LYS A 133 12.48 3.32 15.22
CA LYS A 133 13.03 2.99 13.88
C LYS A 133 11.98 3.07 12.78
N GLY A 134 10.75 2.61 13.04
CA GLY A 134 9.67 2.72 12.06
C GLY A 134 9.14 4.14 11.91
N ALA A 135 9.10 4.91 12.98
CA ALA A 135 8.74 6.33 12.96
C ALA A 135 9.75 7.14 12.14
N PHE A 136 11.06 6.80 12.21
CA PHE A 136 12.05 7.37 11.31
C PHE A 136 11.71 7.08 9.84
N VAL A 137 11.47 5.82 9.48
CA VAL A 137 11.12 5.42 8.10
C VAL A 137 9.87 6.18 7.63
N TYR A 138 8.84 6.21 8.46
CA TYR A 138 7.58 6.90 8.20
C TYR A 138 7.80 8.39 7.92
N ASN A 139 8.50 9.09 8.80
CA ASN A 139 8.75 10.53 8.66
C ASN A 139 9.66 10.83 7.47
N ARG A 140 10.65 9.97 7.21
CA ARG A 140 11.58 10.13 6.08
C ARG A 140 10.89 9.97 4.73
N LEU A 141 9.88 9.10 4.62
CA LEU A 141 9.01 9.03 3.43
C LEU A 141 8.19 10.32 3.23
N ILE A 142 7.63 10.86 4.30
CA ILE A 142 6.88 12.13 4.25
C ILE A 142 7.81 13.28 3.86
N GLU A 143 9.00 13.37 4.46
CA GLU A 143 10.02 14.37 4.11
C GLU A 143 10.42 14.30 2.63
N TYR A 144 10.59 13.09 2.11
CA TYR A 144 10.89 12.89 0.69
C TYR A 144 9.77 13.44 -0.20
N ILE A 145 8.51 13.09 0.07
CA ILE A 145 7.39 13.61 -0.72
C ILE A 145 7.22 15.13 -0.56
N ARG A 146 7.40 15.68 0.65
CA ARG A 146 7.40 17.13 0.87
C ARG A 146 8.46 17.85 0.04
N SER A 147 9.63 17.25 -0.15
CA SER A 147 10.67 17.80 -1.03
C SER A 147 10.22 17.88 -2.49
N LEU A 148 9.40 16.92 -2.93
CA LEU A 148 8.78 16.94 -4.25
C LEU A 148 7.69 18.01 -4.33
N TYR A 149 6.87 18.17 -3.28
CA TYR A 149 5.83 19.19 -3.23
C TYR A 149 6.36 20.60 -3.51
N VAL A 150 7.54 20.94 -2.98
CA VAL A 150 8.20 22.22 -3.27
C VAL A 150 8.50 22.38 -4.77
N ARG A 151 9.01 21.33 -5.43
CA ARG A 151 9.38 21.38 -6.86
C ARG A 151 8.17 21.32 -7.80
N TYR A 152 7.13 20.55 -7.43
CA TYR A 152 5.90 20.39 -8.21
C TYR A 152 4.80 21.41 -7.84
N GLY A 153 5.11 22.40 -6.99
CA GLY A 153 4.20 23.51 -6.68
C GLY A 153 2.96 23.11 -5.88
N TYR A 154 3.11 22.23 -4.90
CA TYR A 154 2.07 21.88 -3.93
C TYR A 154 2.24 22.68 -2.63
N SER A 155 1.12 23.15 -2.10
CA SER A 155 1.03 23.83 -0.81
C SER A 155 0.46 22.87 0.22
N GLU A 156 1.26 22.53 1.24
CA GLU A 156 0.77 21.69 2.33
C GLU A 156 -0.20 22.47 3.23
N VAL A 157 -1.33 21.86 3.54
CA VAL A 157 -2.37 22.39 4.42
C VAL A 157 -2.60 21.42 5.58
N VAL A 158 -3.08 21.96 6.70
CA VAL A 158 -3.49 21.17 7.86
C VAL A 158 -4.98 21.43 8.09
N THR A 159 -5.79 20.38 8.01
CA THR A 159 -7.23 20.47 8.16
C THR A 159 -7.72 19.70 9.41
N PRO A 160 -8.85 20.09 10.03
CA PRO A 160 -9.40 19.38 11.18
C PRO A 160 -9.56 17.86 10.96
N LEU A 161 -9.57 17.10 12.06
CA LEU A 161 -9.85 15.66 12.02
C LEU A 161 -11.33 15.32 12.20
N ILE A 162 -12.07 16.20 12.88
CA ILE A 162 -13.47 15.99 13.28
C ILE A 162 -14.30 17.09 12.65
N TYR A 163 -15.38 16.70 11.98
CA TYR A 163 -16.30 17.62 11.31
C TYR A 163 -17.75 17.29 11.63
N LYS A 164 -18.62 18.31 11.61
CA LYS A 164 -20.07 18.08 11.52
C LYS A 164 -20.38 17.26 10.28
N THR A 165 -21.34 16.34 10.40
CA THR A 165 -21.70 15.45 9.29
C THR A 165 -22.25 16.18 8.07
N ASP A 166 -22.70 17.42 8.23
CA ASP A 166 -23.14 18.29 7.14
C ASP A 166 -22.09 18.42 6.03
N LEU A 167 -20.80 18.45 6.38
CA LEU A 167 -19.71 18.48 5.40
C LEU A 167 -19.76 17.25 4.46
N TRP A 168 -20.02 16.07 5.03
CA TRP A 168 -20.08 14.80 4.29
C TRP A 168 -21.37 14.64 3.50
N LYS A 169 -22.48 15.22 3.99
CA LYS A 169 -23.76 15.29 3.25
C LYS A 169 -23.61 16.20 2.03
N THR A 170 -22.98 17.37 2.20
CA THR A 170 -22.63 18.26 1.09
C THR A 170 -21.78 17.52 0.07
N SER A 171 -20.74 16.80 0.49
CA SER A 171 -19.89 16.05 -0.46
C SER A 171 -20.55 14.80 -1.07
N GLY A 172 -21.68 14.34 -0.55
CA GLY A 172 -22.34 13.08 -0.95
C GLY A 172 -21.67 11.82 -0.40
N HIS A 173 -20.68 11.98 0.48
CA HIS A 173 -19.98 10.86 1.10
C HIS A 173 -20.74 10.30 2.30
N TYR A 174 -21.63 11.06 2.93
CA TYR A 174 -22.42 10.54 4.04
C TYR A 174 -23.27 9.36 3.57
N GLU A 175 -23.92 9.45 2.41
CA GLU A 175 -24.76 8.36 1.88
C GLU A 175 -23.94 7.16 1.41
N ALA A 176 -22.74 7.39 0.86
CA ALA A 176 -21.92 6.36 0.25
C ALA A 176 -20.93 5.67 1.20
N PHE A 177 -20.47 6.37 2.24
CA PHE A 177 -19.35 5.95 3.11
C PHE A 177 -19.70 5.90 4.60
N ARG A 178 -20.94 6.18 5.01
CA ARG A 178 -21.35 6.24 6.43
C ARG A 178 -20.98 4.99 7.23
N ASP A 179 -21.16 3.80 6.65
CA ASP A 179 -20.87 2.54 7.34
C ASP A 179 -19.35 2.34 7.57
N ASP A 180 -18.51 3.04 6.81
CA ASP A 180 -17.06 3.04 6.92
C ASP A 180 -16.53 4.25 7.72
N MET A 181 -17.38 5.01 8.41
CA MET A 181 -17.01 6.20 9.18
C MET A 181 -17.06 5.96 10.69
N PHE A 182 -16.13 6.59 11.42
CA PHE A 182 -16.26 6.74 12.87
C PHE A 182 -17.13 7.95 13.17
N LEU A 183 -18.36 7.70 13.60
CA LEU A 183 -19.36 8.71 13.93
C LEU A 183 -19.52 8.85 15.45
N MET A 184 -19.81 10.07 15.89
CA MET A 184 -20.03 10.39 17.30
C MET A 184 -21.15 11.42 17.43
N GLU A 185 -22.01 11.22 18.42
CA GLU A 185 -23.02 12.21 18.81
C GLU A 185 -22.41 13.22 19.80
N VAL A 186 -22.52 14.50 19.47
CA VAL A 186 -22.11 15.63 20.32
C VAL A 186 -23.35 16.49 20.59
N HIS A 187 -23.34 17.30 21.64
CA HIS A 187 -24.52 18.08 22.09
C HIS A 187 -25.24 18.86 20.98
N ASP A 188 -24.54 19.34 19.95
CA ASP A 188 -25.09 20.16 18.86
C ASP A 188 -25.19 19.42 17.51
N GLY A 189 -25.08 18.08 17.51
CA GLY A 189 -25.32 17.23 16.35
C GLY A 189 -24.35 16.06 16.19
N GLU A 190 -24.49 15.35 15.07
CA GLU A 190 -23.62 14.22 14.71
C GLU A 190 -22.33 14.71 14.04
N TYR A 191 -21.20 14.20 14.50
CA TYR A 191 -19.87 14.47 13.97
C TYR A 191 -19.23 13.18 13.47
N GLY A 192 -18.26 13.32 12.56
CA GLY A 192 -17.46 12.21 12.07
C GLY A 192 -15.97 12.53 12.08
N VAL A 193 -15.16 11.53 12.39
CA VAL A 193 -13.72 11.58 12.11
C VAL A 193 -13.52 11.42 10.60
N LYS A 194 -12.71 12.27 9.98
CA LYS A 194 -12.58 12.29 8.52
C LYS A 194 -12.05 10.95 7.95
N PRO A 195 -12.75 10.34 6.97
CA PRO A 195 -12.25 9.17 6.24
C PRO A 195 -11.40 9.51 5.02
N MET A 196 -11.34 10.81 4.67
CA MET A 196 -10.65 11.41 3.53
C MET A 196 -10.50 12.92 3.71
N ASN A 197 -9.57 13.56 2.99
CA ASN A 197 -9.30 15.00 3.12
C ASN A 197 -10.14 15.88 2.19
N CYS A 198 -10.65 15.33 1.08
CA CYS A 198 -11.26 16.10 -0.01
C CYS A 198 -12.31 17.14 0.42
N PRO A 199 -13.33 16.81 1.24
CA PRO A 199 -14.33 17.79 1.66
C PRO A 199 -13.76 18.96 2.46
N GLY A 200 -12.75 18.70 3.29
CA GLY A 200 -12.04 19.76 4.02
C GLY A 200 -11.26 20.69 3.09
N HIS A 201 -10.69 20.14 2.02
CA HIS A 201 -9.98 20.91 0.99
C HIS A 201 -10.94 21.71 0.12
N CYS A 202 -12.11 21.17 -0.22
CA CYS A 202 -13.16 21.91 -0.93
C CYS A 202 -13.64 23.10 -0.11
N TYR A 203 -13.88 22.89 1.20
CA TYR A 203 -14.24 23.96 2.11
C TYR A 203 -13.15 25.05 2.18
N LEU A 204 -11.88 24.64 2.25
CA LEU A 204 -10.75 25.58 2.25
C LEU A 204 -10.65 26.38 0.96
N PHE A 205 -10.83 25.74 -0.20
CA PHE A 205 -10.87 26.42 -1.50
C PHE A 205 -12.03 27.43 -1.54
N GLY A 206 -13.25 27.00 -1.22
CA GLY A 206 -14.45 27.86 -1.25
C GLY A 206 -14.46 29.01 -0.24
N ALA A 207 -13.58 28.99 0.76
CA ALA A 207 -13.46 30.08 1.75
C ALA A 207 -12.89 31.39 1.18
N ARG A 208 -12.35 31.38 -0.04
CA ARG A 208 -11.80 32.55 -0.72
C ARG A 208 -12.25 32.61 -2.18
N LYS A 209 -12.29 33.82 -2.74
CA LYS A 209 -12.46 34.02 -4.18
C LYS A 209 -11.13 33.80 -4.88
N HIS A 210 -11.16 33.11 -6.02
CA HIS A 210 -9.98 32.84 -6.85
C HIS A 210 -10.19 33.40 -8.25
N SER A 211 -9.11 33.91 -8.85
CA SER A 211 -9.04 34.23 -10.27
C SER A 211 -8.52 33.02 -11.05
N TYR A 212 -8.84 32.94 -12.35
CA TYR A 212 -8.19 31.99 -13.27
C TYR A 212 -6.65 32.09 -13.23
N ARG A 213 -6.10 33.23 -12.83
CA ARG A 213 -4.65 33.46 -12.68
C ARG A 213 -4.04 32.78 -11.45
N ASP A 214 -4.85 32.47 -10.45
CA ASP A 214 -4.41 31.77 -9.25
C ASP A 214 -4.35 30.25 -9.49
N LEU A 215 -5.06 29.76 -10.51
CA LEU A 215 -5.10 28.35 -10.89
C LEU A 215 -3.88 27.97 -11.76
N PRO A 216 -3.28 26.79 -11.55
CA PRO A 216 -3.75 25.70 -10.67
C PRO A 216 -3.35 25.88 -9.20
N ILE A 217 -4.30 25.64 -8.29
CA ILE A 217 -4.07 25.57 -6.83
C ILE A 217 -3.95 24.10 -6.44
N ARG A 218 -2.88 23.74 -5.72
CA ARG A 218 -2.61 22.35 -5.32
C ARG A 218 -2.46 22.25 -3.80
N TYR A 219 -3.45 21.71 -3.11
CA TYR A 219 -3.38 21.45 -1.67
C TYR A 219 -2.90 20.03 -1.41
N ALA A 220 -1.91 19.87 -0.54
CA ALA A 220 -1.45 18.57 -0.08
C ALA A 220 -1.64 18.42 1.44
N ASP A 221 -1.88 17.21 1.93
CA ASP A 221 -2.26 16.99 3.33
C ASP A 221 -1.86 15.59 3.83
N PHE A 222 -1.05 15.56 4.88
CA PHE A 222 -0.62 14.34 5.57
C PHE A 222 -1.40 14.06 6.87
N SER A 223 -2.54 14.72 7.07
CA SER A 223 -3.41 14.49 8.22
C SER A 223 -3.79 13.01 8.34
N ARG A 224 -3.93 12.55 9.59
CA ARG A 224 -4.38 11.20 9.87
C ARG A 224 -5.85 11.03 9.50
N LEU A 225 -6.14 10.01 8.70
CA LEU A 225 -7.48 9.59 8.28
C LEU A 225 -7.93 8.36 9.04
N HIS A 226 -9.25 8.19 9.16
CA HIS A 226 -9.84 7.06 9.85
C HIS A 226 -10.98 6.41 9.06
N ARG A 227 -10.91 5.10 8.85
CA ARG A 227 -11.98 4.31 8.23
C ARG A 227 -12.38 3.16 9.14
N PHE A 228 -13.68 2.94 9.28
CA PHE A 228 -14.27 1.89 10.11
C PHE A 228 -14.19 0.52 9.41
N GLU A 229 -12.98 0.08 9.11
CA GLU A 229 -12.74 -1.24 8.52
C GLU A 229 -13.19 -2.33 9.51
N GLN A 230 -13.93 -3.33 8.99
CA GLN A 230 -14.33 -4.48 9.80
C GLN A 230 -13.11 -5.22 10.36
N SER A 231 -13.18 -5.69 11.60
CA SER A 231 -12.04 -6.33 12.27
C SER A 231 -11.48 -7.53 11.50
N GLY A 232 -12.35 -8.28 10.81
CA GLY A 232 -11.98 -9.46 10.01
C GLY A 232 -11.19 -9.16 8.74
N VAL A 233 -11.17 -7.91 8.27
CA VAL A 233 -10.44 -7.52 7.04
C VAL A 233 -9.12 -6.79 7.33
N LEU A 234 -8.82 -6.48 8.59
CA LEU A 234 -7.57 -5.83 8.99
C LEU A 234 -6.37 -6.73 8.69
N ALA A 235 -5.32 -6.15 8.11
CA ALA A 235 -4.17 -6.92 7.63
C ALA A 235 -2.87 -6.14 7.79
N GLY A 236 -2.20 -6.30 8.94
CA GLY A 236 -0.91 -5.67 9.20
C GLY A 236 -0.95 -4.15 8.96
N LEU A 237 -0.06 -3.64 8.11
CA LEU A 237 -0.10 -2.25 7.61
C LEU A 237 -0.80 -2.11 6.25
N THR A 238 -1.13 -3.22 5.57
CA THR A 238 -1.77 -3.17 4.25
C THR A 238 -3.24 -2.76 4.29
N ARG A 239 -3.92 -3.00 5.42
CA ARG A 239 -5.30 -2.59 5.67
C ARG A 239 -5.50 -2.26 7.15
N VAL A 240 -5.66 -0.96 7.42
CA VAL A 240 -5.64 -0.34 8.75
C VAL A 240 -6.84 0.60 8.90
N ARG A 241 -7.22 0.89 10.14
CA ARG A 241 -8.29 1.87 10.47
C ARG A 241 -7.77 3.29 10.57
N SER A 242 -6.49 3.47 10.93
CA SER A 242 -5.85 4.78 11.05
C SER A 242 -4.65 4.83 10.12
N PHE A 243 -4.64 5.79 9.20
CA PHE A 243 -3.62 5.90 8.17
C PHE A 243 -3.38 7.33 7.75
N THR A 244 -2.22 7.61 7.16
CA THR A 244 -1.93 8.90 6.52
C THR A 244 -1.64 8.64 5.06
N GLN A 245 -2.11 9.50 4.18
CA GLN A 245 -1.80 9.44 2.75
C GLN A 245 -0.98 10.66 2.35
N ASP A 246 -0.21 10.55 1.27
CA ASP A 246 0.36 11.70 0.56
C ASP A 246 -0.68 12.38 -0.35
N ASP A 247 -1.85 12.61 0.24
CA ASP A 247 -3.07 13.03 -0.42
C ASP A 247 -2.95 14.48 -0.89
N ALA A 248 -3.44 14.74 -2.10
CA ALA A 248 -3.50 16.09 -2.62
C ALA A 248 -4.70 16.31 -3.54
N HIS A 249 -5.21 17.53 -3.51
CA HIS A 249 -6.31 18.00 -4.33
C HIS A 249 -5.88 19.20 -5.16
N ILE A 250 -6.00 19.09 -6.47
CA ILE A 250 -5.65 20.14 -7.42
C ILE A 250 -6.95 20.76 -7.94
N TYR A 251 -7.03 22.07 -7.92
CA TYR A 251 -8.09 22.86 -8.54
C TYR A 251 -7.50 23.57 -9.74
N CYS A 252 -8.04 23.32 -10.93
CA CYS A 252 -7.51 23.87 -12.17
C CYS A 252 -8.64 24.21 -13.16
N THR A 253 -8.33 24.97 -14.20
CA THR A 253 -9.27 25.18 -15.31
C THR A 253 -9.34 23.93 -16.20
N PRO A 254 -10.40 23.74 -17.00
CA PRO A 254 -10.50 22.62 -17.93
C PRO A 254 -9.29 22.50 -18.88
N GLU A 255 -8.73 23.63 -19.30
CA GLU A 255 -7.57 23.69 -20.22
C GLU A 255 -6.26 23.24 -19.55
N GLN A 256 -6.18 23.34 -18.22
CA GLN A 256 -5.00 22.97 -17.43
C GLN A 256 -4.96 21.48 -17.05
N VAL A 257 -6.04 20.72 -17.28
CA VAL A 257 -6.14 19.32 -16.83
C VAL A 257 -5.04 18.44 -17.40
N ASP A 258 -4.79 18.54 -18.71
CA ASP A 258 -3.81 17.67 -19.38
C ASP A 258 -2.38 17.95 -18.84
N ASP A 259 -2.03 19.22 -18.57
CA ASP A 259 -0.74 19.61 -17.97
C ASP A 259 -0.58 19.10 -16.54
N GLU A 260 -1.63 19.15 -15.72
CA GLU A 260 -1.61 18.63 -14.35
C GLU A 260 -1.44 17.10 -14.31
N LEU A 261 -2.08 16.39 -15.25
CA LEU A 261 -1.90 14.94 -15.38
C LEU A 261 -0.46 14.60 -15.81
N VAL A 262 0.12 15.35 -16.74
CA VAL A 262 1.53 15.17 -17.16
C VAL A 262 2.48 15.39 -15.99
N GLN A 263 2.28 16.44 -15.18
CA GLN A 263 3.08 16.69 -13.98
C GLN A 263 2.95 15.57 -12.96
N PHE A 264 1.75 15.04 -12.74
CA PHE A 264 1.53 13.89 -11.86
C PHE A 264 2.26 12.63 -12.34
N VAL A 265 2.22 12.33 -13.65
CA VAL A 265 2.94 11.20 -14.24
C VAL A 265 4.46 11.36 -14.06
N ALA A 266 5.00 12.56 -14.26
CA ALA A 266 6.41 12.85 -14.06
C ALA A 266 6.83 12.61 -12.59
N MET A 267 6.06 13.14 -11.64
CA MET A 267 6.28 12.93 -10.20
C MET A 267 6.24 11.44 -9.84
N THR A 268 5.25 10.71 -10.37
CA THR A 268 5.11 9.27 -10.11
C THR A 268 6.30 8.47 -10.63
N ARG A 269 6.77 8.77 -11.84
CA ARG A 269 7.97 8.12 -12.42
C ARG A 269 9.23 8.38 -11.59
N GLU A 270 9.40 9.60 -11.11
CA GLU A 270 10.54 9.96 -10.26
C GLU A 270 10.52 9.18 -8.94
N VAL A 271 9.37 9.13 -8.28
CA VAL A 271 9.20 8.34 -7.04
C VAL A 271 9.48 6.86 -7.29
N TYR A 272 8.89 6.28 -8.33
CA TYR A 272 9.03 4.85 -8.59
C TYR A 272 10.46 4.46 -8.95
N LYS A 273 11.19 5.34 -9.65
CA LYS A 273 12.62 5.16 -9.93
C LYS A 273 13.45 5.11 -8.63
N VAL A 274 13.19 6.00 -7.67
CA VAL A 274 13.90 6.01 -6.36
C VAL A 274 13.68 4.72 -5.57
N PHE A 275 12.51 4.09 -5.71
CA PHE A 275 12.21 2.81 -5.05
C PHE A 275 12.51 1.56 -5.88
N GLY A 276 13.01 1.71 -7.12
CA GLY A 276 13.29 0.58 -8.02
C GLY A 276 12.03 -0.15 -8.50
N PHE A 277 10.90 0.55 -8.62
CA PHE A 277 9.62 0.00 -9.06
C PHE A 277 9.51 -0.01 -10.59
N ASP A 278 10.26 -0.91 -11.23
CA ASP A 278 10.41 -0.93 -12.70
C ASP A 278 9.23 -1.59 -13.44
N ARG A 279 8.44 -2.43 -12.75
CA ARG A 279 7.33 -3.20 -13.34
C ARG A 279 6.00 -2.53 -13.07
N ILE A 280 5.69 -1.53 -13.88
CA ILE A 280 4.46 -0.74 -13.77
C ILE A 280 3.42 -1.26 -14.75
N GLU A 281 2.23 -1.57 -14.23
CA GLU A 281 1.01 -1.79 -14.99
C GLU A 281 0.09 -0.58 -14.76
N VAL A 282 -0.50 -0.03 -15.83
CA VAL A 282 -1.36 1.16 -15.68
C VAL A 282 -2.80 0.79 -16.00
N THR A 283 -3.70 1.14 -15.08
CA THR A 283 -5.13 0.87 -15.21
C THR A 283 -5.92 2.15 -15.40
N LEU A 284 -6.94 2.11 -16.26
CA LEU A 284 -7.96 3.16 -16.39
C LEU A 284 -9.29 2.60 -15.90
N GLN A 285 -9.79 3.12 -14.78
CA GLN A 285 -11.03 2.67 -14.15
C GLN A 285 -12.15 3.65 -14.49
N THR A 286 -13.15 3.17 -15.22
CA THR A 286 -14.21 4.00 -15.83
C THR A 286 -15.50 3.98 -15.02
N ARG A 287 -16.47 4.79 -15.43
CA ARG A 287 -17.75 5.04 -14.76
C ARG A 287 -18.46 3.78 -14.27
N PRO A 288 -18.75 3.67 -12.95
CA PRO A 288 -19.54 2.58 -12.38
C PRO A 288 -21.04 2.75 -12.68
N GLU A 289 -21.84 1.72 -12.39
CA GLU A 289 -23.31 1.79 -12.54
C GLU A 289 -23.95 2.87 -11.65
N LYS A 290 -23.42 3.04 -10.43
CA LYS A 290 -23.85 4.07 -9.47
C LYS A 290 -22.79 5.15 -9.37
N PHE A 291 -23.10 6.35 -9.86
CA PHE A 291 -22.18 7.48 -9.87
C PHE A 291 -22.88 8.80 -9.53
N LEU A 292 -22.10 9.81 -9.18
CA LEU A 292 -22.49 11.21 -8.99
C LEU A 292 -21.91 12.07 -10.13
N GLY A 293 -22.58 13.20 -10.39
CA GLY A 293 -22.18 14.12 -11.45
C GLY A 293 -22.89 13.86 -12.77
N ARG A 294 -22.63 14.74 -13.74
CA ARG A 294 -23.24 14.70 -15.07
C ARG A 294 -22.48 13.78 -16.02
N ILE A 295 -23.19 13.08 -16.91
CA ILE A 295 -22.58 12.12 -17.86
C ILE A 295 -21.54 12.82 -18.74
N GLU A 296 -21.80 14.05 -19.15
CA GLU A 296 -20.92 14.82 -20.02
C GLU A 296 -19.57 15.12 -19.34
N LEU A 297 -19.57 15.35 -18.02
CA LEU A 297 -18.34 15.54 -17.24
C LEU A 297 -17.54 14.25 -17.14
N TRP A 298 -18.23 13.12 -16.95
CA TRP A 298 -17.61 11.79 -16.93
C TRP A 298 -16.97 11.45 -18.26
N ASP A 299 -17.67 11.67 -19.37
CA ASP A 299 -17.16 11.40 -20.72
C ASP A 299 -15.92 12.27 -21.01
N ALA A 300 -15.95 13.55 -20.61
CA ALA A 300 -14.80 14.44 -20.72
C ALA A 300 -13.62 13.99 -19.85
N ALA A 301 -13.88 13.58 -18.61
CA ALA A 301 -12.88 13.11 -17.68
C ALA A 301 -12.20 11.81 -18.16
N GLU A 302 -12.98 10.82 -18.59
CA GLU A 302 -12.45 9.57 -19.15
C GLU A 302 -11.61 9.82 -20.41
N ALA A 303 -12.04 10.73 -21.27
CA ALA A 303 -11.29 11.13 -22.45
C ALA A 303 -9.96 11.80 -22.08
N ALA A 304 -9.95 12.71 -21.08
CA ALA A 304 -8.72 13.37 -20.61
C ALA A 304 -7.71 12.36 -20.04
N LEU A 305 -8.17 11.45 -19.16
CA LEU A 305 -7.31 10.40 -18.60
C LEU A 305 -6.74 9.49 -19.70
N ARG A 306 -7.56 9.11 -20.68
CA ARG A 306 -7.11 8.29 -21.83
C ARG A 306 -6.04 9.00 -22.65
N ARG A 307 -6.27 10.27 -23.05
CA ARG A 307 -5.29 11.06 -23.81
C ARG A 307 -3.97 11.19 -23.07
N CYS A 308 -4.00 11.45 -21.76
CA CYS A 308 -2.80 11.54 -20.93
C CYS A 308 -2.00 10.22 -20.98
N LEU A 309 -2.66 9.08 -20.80
CA LEU A 309 -2.00 7.77 -20.81
C LEU A 309 -1.39 7.41 -22.17
N GLU A 310 -2.10 7.72 -23.25
CA GLU A 310 -1.63 7.53 -24.63
C GLU A 310 -0.39 8.40 -24.90
N ALA A 311 -0.42 9.69 -24.53
CA ALA A 311 0.71 10.60 -24.67
C ALA A 311 1.92 10.18 -23.81
N ALA A 312 1.68 9.62 -22.63
CA ALA A 312 2.72 9.12 -21.74
C ALA A 312 3.33 7.78 -22.21
N GLY A 313 2.74 7.11 -23.19
CA GLY A 313 3.25 5.87 -23.79
C GLY A 313 3.06 4.62 -22.92
N PHE A 314 2.06 4.61 -22.03
CA PHE A 314 1.78 3.44 -21.19
C PHE A 314 0.89 2.41 -21.90
N ALA A 315 1.16 1.13 -21.66
CA ALA A 315 0.20 0.07 -21.98
C ALA A 315 -0.93 0.10 -20.94
N VAL A 316 -2.14 0.46 -21.37
CA VAL A 316 -3.28 0.69 -20.48
C VAL A 316 -4.21 -0.53 -20.45
N ARG A 317 -4.52 -1.00 -19.25
CA ARG A 317 -5.63 -1.93 -19.01
C ARG A 317 -6.87 -1.16 -18.57
N VAL A 318 -7.92 -1.18 -19.38
CA VAL A 318 -9.20 -0.58 -19.01
C VAL A 318 -9.96 -1.52 -18.09
N LEU A 319 -10.49 -1.00 -16.98
CA LEU A 319 -11.31 -1.70 -15.99
C LEU A 319 -12.70 -1.06 -15.98
N PRO A 320 -13.65 -1.59 -16.77
CA PRO A 320 -14.98 -1.01 -16.89
C PRO A 320 -15.74 -1.05 -15.56
N GLY A 321 -16.27 0.09 -15.12
CA GLY A 321 -17.12 0.17 -13.94
C GLY A 321 -16.40 0.15 -12.59
N GLU A 322 -15.07 0.23 -12.58
CA GLU A 322 -14.26 0.23 -11.35
C GLU A 322 -13.87 1.64 -10.85
N GLY A 323 -14.33 2.70 -11.52
CA GLY A 323 -14.15 4.09 -11.08
C GLY A 323 -14.80 4.34 -9.71
N ALA A 324 -14.34 5.37 -8.98
CA ALA A 324 -15.05 5.75 -7.75
C ALA A 324 -16.39 6.39 -8.11
N PHE A 325 -17.33 6.42 -7.18
CA PHE A 325 -18.66 6.96 -7.44
C PHE A 325 -18.65 8.44 -7.88
N TYR A 326 -17.57 9.20 -7.62
CA TYR A 326 -17.44 10.62 -7.99
C TYR A 326 -16.48 10.88 -9.16
N GLY A 327 -15.85 9.87 -9.78
CA GLY A 327 -14.99 10.13 -10.94
C GLY A 327 -14.19 8.95 -11.49
N PRO A 328 -13.71 9.00 -12.74
CA PRO A 328 -12.82 8.00 -13.30
C PRO A 328 -11.40 8.19 -12.77
N LYS A 329 -10.59 7.13 -12.74
CA LYS A 329 -9.23 7.21 -12.18
C LYS A 329 -8.21 6.39 -12.94
N ILE A 330 -6.97 6.87 -12.91
CA ILE A 330 -5.79 6.11 -13.30
C ILE A 330 -5.20 5.45 -12.06
N GLY A 331 -4.90 4.16 -12.14
CA GLY A 331 -4.10 3.44 -11.15
C GLY A 331 -2.74 3.08 -11.72
N PHE A 332 -1.67 3.40 -10.98
CA PHE A 332 -0.33 2.90 -11.23
C PHE A 332 -0.10 1.71 -10.32
N ASP A 333 -0.18 0.54 -10.94
CA ASP A 333 0.00 -0.74 -10.27
C ASP A 333 1.46 -1.15 -10.38
N PHE A 334 2.04 -1.51 -9.24
CA PHE A 334 3.39 -2.05 -9.17
C PHE A 334 3.33 -3.56 -8.94
N ARG A 335 4.07 -4.32 -9.76
CA ARG A 335 4.23 -5.76 -9.56
C ARG A 335 5.47 -6.08 -8.73
N ASP A 336 5.25 -6.59 -7.52
CA ASP A 336 6.33 -6.89 -6.59
C ASP A 336 7.12 -8.17 -6.97
N VAL A 337 8.20 -8.42 -6.23
CA VAL A 337 9.08 -9.60 -6.39
C VAL A 337 8.39 -10.93 -6.08
N LEU A 338 7.17 -10.89 -5.55
CA LEU A 338 6.32 -12.05 -5.27
C LEU A 338 5.20 -12.17 -6.32
N GLU A 339 5.29 -11.43 -7.42
CA GLU A 339 4.35 -11.37 -8.54
C GLU A 339 2.95 -10.83 -8.18
N ARG A 340 2.79 -10.17 -7.02
CA ARG A 340 1.53 -9.53 -6.62
C ARG A 340 1.48 -8.11 -7.17
N SER A 341 0.28 -7.68 -7.58
CA SER A 341 0.04 -6.32 -8.07
C SER A 341 -0.50 -5.43 -6.95
N TRP A 342 0.06 -4.23 -6.82
CA TRP A 342 -0.32 -3.24 -5.82
C TRP A 342 -0.58 -1.89 -6.49
N THR A 343 -1.83 -1.42 -6.47
CA THR A 343 -2.14 -0.02 -6.83
C THR A 343 -1.58 0.90 -5.75
N LEU A 344 -0.60 1.72 -6.13
CA LEU A 344 0.05 2.69 -5.22
C LEU A 344 -0.36 4.11 -5.58
N ALA A 345 0.07 4.59 -6.75
CA ALA A 345 -0.25 5.94 -7.18
C ALA A 345 -1.59 5.96 -7.89
N THR A 346 -2.39 7.00 -7.62
CA THR A 346 -3.68 7.20 -8.27
C THR A 346 -3.88 8.67 -8.60
N VAL A 347 -4.47 8.97 -9.75
CA VAL A 347 -5.04 10.29 -10.05
C VAL A 347 -6.47 10.11 -10.56
N GLN A 348 -7.36 10.96 -10.08
CA GLN A 348 -8.80 10.88 -10.35
C GLN A 348 -9.33 12.27 -10.63
N ILE A 349 -10.17 12.39 -11.66
CA ILE A 349 -10.89 13.63 -11.97
C ILE A 349 -12.24 13.56 -11.26
N ASP A 350 -12.52 14.51 -10.38
CA ASP A 350 -13.80 14.56 -9.68
C ASP A 350 -14.87 15.25 -10.53
N CYS A 351 -16.00 14.56 -10.70
CA CYS A 351 -17.14 14.99 -11.51
C CYS A 351 -18.32 15.50 -10.65
N ALA A 352 -18.15 15.65 -9.34
CA ALA A 352 -19.24 15.92 -8.39
C ALA A 352 -18.93 16.99 -7.33
N MET A 353 -17.86 16.86 -6.54
CA MET A 353 -17.58 17.71 -5.38
C MET A 353 -17.51 19.20 -5.70
N PRO A 354 -16.83 19.68 -6.77
CA PRO A 354 -16.81 21.10 -7.09
C PRO A 354 -18.20 21.72 -7.24
N GLU A 355 -19.12 21.05 -7.96
CA GLU A 355 -20.50 21.52 -8.13
C GLU A 355 -21.27 21.45 -6.80
N ARG A 356 -21.12 20.35 -6.05
CA ARG A 356 -21.85 20.15 -4.78
C ARG A 356 -21.46 21.14 -3.68
N PHE A 357 -20.21 21.59 -3.66
CA PHE A 357 -19.72 22.63 -2.75
C PHE A 357 -19.93 24.05 -3.30
N GLY A 358 -20.44 24.20 -4.53
CA GLY A 358 -20.59 25.50 -5.18
C GLY A 358 -19.26 26.23 -5.38
N LEU A 359 -18.19 25.49 -5.68
CA LEU A 359 -16.87 26.07 -5.88
C LEU A 359 -16.85 26.87 -7.18
N THR A 360 -16.29 28.09 -7.12
CA THR A 360 -16.16 28.97 -8.29
C THR A 360 -14.79 29.65 -8.35
N TYR A 361 -14.42 30.06 -9.56
CA TYR A 361 -13.33 31.01 -9.84
C TYR A 361 -13.79 32.03 -10.89
N VAL A 362 -13.12 33.17 -10.95
CA VAL A 362 -13.39 34.23 -11.93
C VAL A 362 -12.59 33.99 -13.21
N THR A 363 -13.28 33.87 -14.35
CA THR A 363 -12.67 33.64 -15.67
C THR A 363 -12.02 34.92 -16.24
N PRO A 364 -11.24 34.84 -17.34
CA PRO A 364 -10.71 36.03 -18.02
C PRO A 364 -11.78 37.03 -18.46
N GLU A 365 -12.99 36.56 -18.74
CA GLU A 365 -14.15 37.35 -19.16
C GLU A 365 -14.88 38.01 -17.98
N GLY A 366 -14.46 37.74 -16.74
CA GLY A 366 -15.08 38.27 -15.52
C GLY A 366 -16.35 37.56 -15.08
N THR A 367 -16.66 36.38 -15.64
CA THR A 367 -17.76 35.52 -15.18
C THR A 367 -17.27 34.50 -14.15
N GLU A 368 -18.20 33.81 -13.48
CA GLU A 368 -17.86 32.71 -12.57
C GLU A 368 -17.95 31.36 -13.30
N ALA A 369 -16.97 30.49 -13.06
CA ALA A 369 -16.96 29.11 -13.54
C ALA A 369 -16.54 28.14 -12.43
N THR A 370 -16.93 26.88 -12.55
CA THR A 370 -16.56 25.82 -11.59
C THR A 370 -15.19 25.24 -11.96
N PRO A 371 -14.23 25.12 -11.01
CA PRO A 371 -12.94 24.52 -11.30
C PRO A 371 -13.07 23.00 -11.47
N VAL A 372 -12.16 22.41 -12.24
CA VAL A 372 -11.93 20.96 -12.23
C VAL A 372 -11.14 20.61 -10.97
N MET A 373 -11.48 19.49 -10.33
CA MET A 373 -10.77 18.98 -9.17
C MET A 373 -10.12 17.63 -9.47
N LEU A 374 -8.83 17.50 -9.17
CA LEU A 374 -8.10 16.23 -9.27
C LEU A 374 -7.74 15.74 -7.86
N HIS A 375 -8.04 14.49 -7.56
CA HIS A 375 -7.51 13.79 -6.39
C HIS A 375 -6.27 13.03 -6.80
N ARG A 376 -5.20 13.11 -6.00
CA ARG A 376 -4.04 12.29 -6.26
C ARG A 376 -3.33 11.83 -4.99
N ALA A 377 -2.66 10.69 -5.12
CA ALA A 377 -1.68 10.18 -4.17
C ALA A 377 -0.60 9.43 -4.97
N VAL A 378 0.65 9.46 -4.53
CA VAL A 378 1.77 8.79 -5.21
C VAL A 378 2.23 7.56 -4.44
N LEU A 379 2.43 7.70 -3.12
CA LEU A 379 2.70 6.56 -2.24
C LEU A 379 1.41 5.84 -1.83
N GLY A 380 0.27 6.54 -1.85
CA GLY A 380 -0.96 6.07 -1.22
C GLY A 380 -0.87 6.28 0.29
N SER A 381 -1.41 5.35 1.08
CA SER A 381 -1.19 5.41 2.54
C SER A 381 0.24 5.03 2.87
N ILE A 382 0.90 5.81 3.73
CA ILE A 382 2.27 5.58 4.20
C ILE A 382 2.39 4.21 4.86
N GLU A 383 1.39 3.77 5.62
CA GLU A 383 1.33 2.43 6.22
C GLU A 383 1.42 1.31 5.17
N ARG A 384 0.52 1.35 4.17
CA ARG A 384 0.50 0.35 3.08
C ARG A 384 1.77 0.39 2.26
N PHE A 385 2.32 1.59 2.01
CA PHE A 385 3.58 1.75 1.30
C PHE A 385 4.74 1.11 2.08
N ILE A 386 4.85 1.33 3.38
CA ILE A 386 5.86 0.68 4.24
C ILE A 386 5.72 -0.84 4.19
N ALA A 387 4.49 -1.38 4.27
CA ALA A 387 4.28 -2.81 4.10
C ALA A 387 4.85 -3.31 2.76
N ILE A 388 4.41 -2.73 1.65
CA ILE A 388 4.82 -3.14 0.31
C ILE A 388 6.35 -3.03 0.16
N LEU A 389 6.93 -1.94 0.62
CA LEU A 389 8.38 -1.72 0.56
C LEU A 389 9.15 -2.79 1.35
N LEU A 390 8.72 -3.11 2.58
CA LEU A 390 9.35 -4.15 3.39
C LEU A 390 9.29 -5.52 2.72
N GLU A 391 8.15 -5.87 2.13
CA GLU A 391 7.99 -7.16 1.43
C GLU A 391 8.83 -7.20 0.15
N HIS A 392 8.88 -6.07 -0.58
CA HIS A 392 9.67 -5.91 -1.80
C HIS A 392 11.18 -6.05 -1.54
N CYS A 393 11.72 -5.33 -0.55
CA CYS A 393 13.14 -5.38 -0.21
C CYS A 393 13.52 -6.50 0.77
N GLY A 394 12.56 -7.26 1.29
CA GLY A 394 12.81 -8.28 2.32
C GLY A 394 13.37 -7.68 3.61
N GLY A 395 12.94 -6.46 3.95
CA GLY A 395 13.39 -5.68 5.11
C GLY A 395 14.75 -4.98 4.92
N ALA A 396 15.43 -5.20 3.80
CA ALA A 396 16.69 -4.54 3.48
C ALA A 396 16.45 -3.16 2.86
N LEU A 397 16.01 -2.20 3.68
CA LEU A 397 15.73 -0.83 3.25
C LEU A 397 16.96 -0.15 2.60
N PRO A 398 16.76 0.74 1.60
CA PRO A 398 17.84 1.50 0.97
C PRO A 398 18.56 2.39 2.00
N LEU A 399 19.80 2.78 1.71
CA LEU A 399 20.67 3.47 2.67
C LEU A 399 20.03 4.77 3.18
N TRP A 400 19.40 5.57 2.31
CA TRP A 400 18.75 6.83 2.72
C TRP A 400 17.59 6.64 3.70
N LEU A 401 16.92 5.47 3.65
CA LEU A 401 15.73 5.13 4.44
C LEU A 401 16.03 4.20 5.62
N ALA A 402 17.18 3.54 5.65
CA ALA A 402 17.56 2.65 6.74
C ALA A 402 17.61 3.41 8.08
N PRO A 403 16.89 2.96 9.13
CA PRO A 403 16.86 3.66 10.43
C PRO A 403 18.21 3.62 11.14
N VAL A 404 18.98 2.54 10.93
CA VAL A 404 20.39 2.43 11.30
C VAL A 404 21.14 2.16 10.00
N GLN A 405 21.98 3.10 9.58
CA GLN A 405 22.78 2.99 8.35
C GLN A 405 24.08 2.24 8.64
N VAL A 406 24.68 2.50 9.80
CA VAL A 406 26.00 1.99 10.17
C VAL A 406 25.96 1.43 11.59
N ARG A 407 26.51 0.24 11.79
CA ARG A 407 26.72 -0.33 13.13
C ARG A 407 28.19 -0.60 13.39
N ILE A 408 28.74 0.05 14.41
CA ILE A 408 30.13 -0.08 14.80
C ILE A 408 30.26 -1.26 15.77
N LEU A 409 31.19 -2.18 15.50
CA LEU A 409 31.41 -3.41 16.25
C LEU A 409 32.84 -3.42 16.79
N THR A 410 33.00 -3.37 18.11
CA THR A 410 34.31 -3.54 18.74
C THR A 410 34.66 -5.02 18.88
N VAL A 411 35.95 -5.35 18.69
CA VAL A 411 36.48 -6.71 18.91
C VAL A 411 36.64 -7.00 20.41
N THR A 412 37.11 -6.01 21.17
CA THR A 412 37.34 -6.02 22.61
C THR A 412 37.04 -4.65 23.21
N ASP A 413 37.08 -4.52 24.54
CA ASP A 413 36.86 -3.25 25.24
C ASP A 413 37.95 -2.20 24.96
N ASN A 414 39.16 -2.64 24.56
CA ASN A 414 40.29 -1.75 24.26
C ASN A 414 40.02 -0.80 23.09
N GLN A 415 39.07 -1.12 22.21
CA GLN A 415 38.74 -0.29 21.06
C GLN A 415 37.58 0.69 21.31
N MET A 416 37.03 0.73 22.54
CA MET A 416 35.84 1.51 22.87
C MET A 416 36.02 3.01 22.62
N GLU A 417 37.15 3.57 23.05
CA GLU A 417 37.42 5.01 22.90
C GLU A 417 37.41 5.42 21.43
N TYR A 418 38.15 4.70 20.58
CA TYR A 418 38.17 4.97 19.15
C TYR A 418 36.80 4.73 18.50
N ALA A 419 36.06 3.70 18.92
CA ALA A 419 34.71 3.45 18.42
C ALA A 419 33.74 4.59 18.74
N LEU A 420 33.85 5.20 19.93
CA LEU A 420 33.07 6.38 20.30
C LEU A 420 33.46 7.61 19.46
N THR A 421 34.74 7.81 19.17
CA THR A 421 35.21 8.86 18.24
C THR A 421 34.64 8.66 16.84
N VAL A 422 34.68 7.44 16.31
CA VAL A 422 34.08 7.10 15.02
C VAL A 422 32.57 7.34 15.04
N LEU A 423 31.86 6.91 16.10
CA LEU A 423 30.42 7.11 16.26
C LEU A 423 30.05 8.60 16.22
N ALA A 424 30.77 9.43 16.97
CA ALA A 424 30.58 10.87 16.97
C ALA A 424 30.81 11.47 15.58
N GLY A 425 31.94 11.15 14.94
CA GLY A 425 32.24 11.64 13.58
C GLY A 425 31.19 11.24 12.54
N LEU A 426 30.64 10.02 12.61
CA LEU A 426 29.57 9.59 11.71
C LEU A 426 28.26 10.37 11.94
N ARG A 427 27.91 10.61 13.21
CA ARG A 427 26.69 11.35 13.59
C ARG A 427 26.79 12.83 13.23
N ASP A 428 27.93 13.46 13.51
CA ASP A 428 28.22 14.84 13.10
C ASP A 428 28.20 14.98 11.58
N GLY A 429 28.60 13.92 10.86
CA GLY A 429 28.48 13.81 9.41
C GLY A 429 27.06 13.61 8.88
N GLY A 430 26.04 13.47 9.75
CA GLY A 430 24.63 13.29 9.40
C GLY A 430 24.17 11.83 9.23
N LEU A 431 25.02 10.85 9.54
CA LEU A 431 24.68 9.43 9.42
C LEU A 431 24.02 8.89 10.69
N ARG A 432 23.11 7.94 10.49
CA ARG A 432 22.46 7.20 11.58
C ARG A 432 23.30 5.99 11.97
N ALA A 433 24.23 6.24 12.88
CA ALA A 433 25.13 5.22 13.40
C ALA A 433 24.78 4.79 14.83
N GLU A 434 24.94 3.49 15.08
CA GLU A 434 24.87 2.85 16.41
C GLU A 434 26.16 2.07 16.69
N MET A 435 26.44 1.79 17.96
CA MET A 435 27.61 1.02 18.38
C MET A 435 27.19 -0.21 19.18
N ASP A 436 27.87 -1.33 18.96
CA ASP A 436 27.78 -2.56 19.74
C ASP A 436 29.09 -2.86 20.47
N GLY A 437 29.20 -2.26 21.65
CA GLY A 437 30.32 -2.46 22.57
C GLY A 437 30.17 -3.66 23.52
N ARG A 438 29.12 -4.49 23.38
CA ARG A 438 28.86 -5.59 24.32
C ARG A 438 30.01 -6.61 24.34
N ASN A 439 30.23 -7.28 25.47
CA ASN A 439 31.20 -8.37 25.58
C ASN A 439 30.63 -9.67 24.96
N GLU A 440 30.53 -9.69 23.63
CA GLU A 440 30.01 -10.79 22.83
C GLU A 440 31.00 -11.13 21.71
N LYS A 441 30.97 -12.38 21.24
CA LYS A 441 31.83 -12.79 20.12
C LYS A 441 31.56 -11.93 18.88
N LEU A 442 32.60 -11.43 18.22
CA LEU A 442 32.47 -10.59 17.02
C LEU A 442 31.56 -11.23 15.95
N GLY A 443 31.68 -12.54 15.72
CA GLY A 443 30.82 -13.26 14.77
C GLY A 443 29.32 -13.21 15.13
N TYR A 444 28.99 -13.20 16.43
CA TYR A 444 27.61 -13.01 16.89
C TYR A 444 27.13 -11.59 16.58
N LYS A 445 27.94 -10.56 16.91
CA LYS A 445 27.61 -9.16 16.61
C LYS A 445 27.39 -8.91 15.11
N ILE A 446 28.26 -9.47 14.25
CA ILE A 446 28.13 -9.39 12.79
C ILE A 446 26.84 -10.05 12.33
N ARG A 447 26.54 -11.25 12.84
CA ARG A 447 25.30 -11.97 12.49
C ARG A 447 24.06 -11.18 12.90
N GLU A 448 24.06 -10.58 14.10
CA GLU A 448 22.95 -9.76 14.58
C GLU A 448 22.74 -8.53 13.67
N ALA A 449 23.82 -7.82 13.30
CA ALA A 449 23.76 -6.69 12.37
C ALA A 449 23.21 -7.09 10.99
N GLN A 450 23.59 -8.28 10.49
CA GLN A 450 23.07 -8.83 9.23
C GLN A 450 21.59 -9.23 9.32
N LEU A 451 21.16 -9.81 10.45
CA LEU A 451 19.75 -10.16 10.68
C LEU A 451 18.88 -8.90 10.75
N LEU A 452 19.37 -7.84 11.37
CA LEU A 452 18.73 -6.52 11.42
C LEU A 452 18.86 -5.72 10.11
N LYS A 453 19.46 -6.32 9.07
CA LYS A 453 19.59 -5.73 7.74
C LYS A 453 20.23 -4.34 7.75
N ILE A 454 21.22 -4.11 8.62
CA ILE A 454 21.94 -2.83 8.67
C ILE A 454 22.85 -2.71 7.44
N PRO A 455 22.77 -1.62 6.64
CA PRO A 455 23.54 -1.47 5.40
C PRO A 455 25.05 -1.68 5.56
N TYR A 456 25.64 -1.13 6.62
CA TYR A 456 27.07 -1.23 6.89
C TYR A 456 27.36 -1.64 8.33
N ALA A 457 28.29 -2.57 8.51
CA ALA A 457 28.91 -2.85 9.80
C ALA A 457 30.39 -2.43 9.74
N LEU A 458 30.85 -1.63 10.71
CA LEU A 458 32.25 -1.23 10.83
C LEU A 458 32.91 -2.06 11.92
N VAL A 459 33.88 -2.89 11.57
CA VAL A 459 34.65 -3.65 12.57
C VAL A 459 35.83 -2.80 13.02
N ILE A 460 36.01 -2.66 14.34
CA ILE A 460 37.13 -1.93 14.93
C ILE A 460 37.94 -2.89 15.81
N GLY A 461 39.12 -3.26 15.31
CA GLY A 461 40.17 -3.95 16.06
C GLY A 461 41.41 -3.09 16.26
N ASP A 462 42.47 -3.68 16.81
CA ASP A 462 43.73 -2.97 17.10
C ASP A 462 44.39 -2.37 15.85
N LYS A 463 44.22 -3.03 14.69
CA LYS A 463 44.75 -2.53 13.41
C LYS A 463 44.06 -1.24 13.00
N GLU A 464 42.74 -1.19 13.11
CA GLU A 464 41.90 -0.03 12.78
C GLU A 464 42.22 1.14 13.72
N VAL A 465 42.37 0.87 15.03
CA VAL A 465 42.78 1.89 16.01
C VAL A 465 44.16 2.47 15.67
N ARG A 466 45.17 1.62 15.41
CA ARG A 466 46.53 2.10 15.08
C ARG A 466 46.58 2.89 13.78
N ALA A 467 45.82 2.46 12.78
CA ALA A 467 45.78 3.11 11.47
C ALA A 467 44.83 4.32 11.41
N GLN A 468 44.01 4.55 12.46
CA GLN A 468 42.93 5.53 12.47
C GLN A 468 41.98 5.36 11.26
N LYS A 469 41.62 4.11 10.97
CA LYS A 469 40.73 3.71 9.87
C LYS A 469 39.56 2.88 10.37
N VAL A 470 38.55 2.71 9.52
CA VAL A 470 37.44 1.77 9.69
C VAL A 470 37.50 0.69 8.61
N ALA A 471 37.02 -0.51 8.93
CA ALA A 471 36.89 -1.62 7.98
C ALA A 471 35.40 -1.88 7.70
N PRO A 472 34.83 -1.31 6.61
CA PRO A 472 33.41 -1.44 6.34
C PRO A 472 33.06 -2.80 5.75
N ARG A 473 31.97 -3.38 6.23
CA ARG A 473 31.36 -4.60 5.70
C ARG A 473 29.94 -4.30 5.26
N ARG A 474 29.63 -4.54 3.98
CA ARG A 474 28.30 -4.35 3.41
C ARG A 474 27.31 -5.41 3.85
N ARG A 475 26.04 -5.03 3.87
CA ARG A 475 24.88 -5.92 3.98
C ARG A 475 24.82 -6.84 2.76
N GLY A 476 25.45 -8.00 2.88
CA GLY A 476 25.68 -8.94 1.80
C GLY A 476 26.95 -9.76 2.02
N GLY A 477 27.86 -9.23 2.85
CA GLY A 477 29.06 -9.93 3.30
C GLY A 477 30.34 -9.53 2.57
N GLU A 478 30.26 -8.61 1.60
CA GLU A 478 31.40 -7.95 0.98
C GLU A 478 32.13 -7.08 2.03
N ASN A 479 33.46 -7.23 2.10
CA ASN A 479 34.32 -6.35 2.89
C ASN A 479 34.92 -5.30 1.95
N LEU A 480 34.84 -4.04 2.33
CA LEU A 480 35.50 -2.94 1.65
C LEU A 480 36.91 -2.76 2.22
N GLU A 481 37.78 -2.12 1.44
CA GLU A 481 39.13 -1.77 1.88
C GLU A 481 39.09 -0.81 3.08
N PRO A 482 39.99 -0.97 4.08
CA PRO A 482 40.03 -0.06 5.22
C PRO A 482 40.33 1.38 4.82
N MET A 483 39.49 2.31 5.28
CA MET A 483 39.53 3.71 4.89
C MET A 483 39.36 4.65 6.10
N PRO A 484 39.84 5.89 6.01
CA PRO A 484 39.49 6.96 6.96
C PRO A 484 37.98 7.15 7.09
N VAL A 485 37.53 7.65 8.25
CA VAL A 485 36.11 7.94 8.50
C VAL A 485 35.56 8.99 7.53
N ALA A 486 36.36 9.98 7.16
CA ALA A 486 35.97 11.03 6.21
C ALA A 486 35.65 10.46 4.82
N ASP A 487 36.54 9.62 4.28
CA ASP A 487 36.35 8.97 2.98
C ASP A 487 35.08 8.09 2.98
N PHE A 488 34.84 7.37 4.09
CA PHE A 488 33.62 6.57 4.25
C PHE A 488 32.35 7.44 4.28
N LEU A 489 32.39 8.59 4.96
CA LEU A 489 31.28 9.55 4.98
C LEU A 489 30.94 10.05 3.58
N ASP A 490 31.95 10.44 2.80
CA ASP A 490 31.76 10.94 1.44
C ASP A 490 31.21 9.86 0.51
N GLN A 491 31.70 8.62 0.65
CA GLN A 491 31.16 7.47 -0.08
C GLN A 491 29.66 7.25 0.21
N LEU A 492 29.25 7.28 1.48
CA LEU A 492 27.84 7.06 1.86
C LEU A 492 26.94 8.22 1.43
N ARG A 493 27.44 9.46 1.44
CA ARG A 493 26.71 10.62 0.91
C ARG A 493 26.48 10.50 -0.59
N ALA A 494 27.50 10.10 -1.35
CA ALA A 494 27.38 9.86 -2.78
C ALA A 494 26.37 8.75 -3.08
N GLU A 495 26.40 7.64 -2.31
CA GLU A 495 25.43 6.54 -2.44
C GLU A 495 23.99 7.00 -2.16
N VAL A 496 23.76 7.78 -1.10
CA VAL A 496 22.44 8.37 -0.78
C VAL A 496 21.96 9.30 -1.89
N ALA A 497 22.84 10.16 -2.42
CA ALA A 497 22.49 11.08 -3.51
C ALA A 497 22.10 10.31 -4.78
N GLN A 498 22.83 9.22 -5.09
CA GLN A 498 22.52 8.34 -6.20
C GLN A 498 21.18 7.63 -6.01
N GLU A 499 20.90 7.06 -4.82
CA GLU A 499 19.62 6.41 -4.51
C GLU A 499 18.43 7.37 -4.66
N LEU A 500 18.62 8.65 -4.31
CA LEU A 500 17.59 9.69 -4.44
C LEU A 500 17.50 10.29 -5.85
N GLY A 501 18.33 9.85 -6.81
CA GLY A 501 18.36 10.37 -8.17
C GLY A 501 18.85 11.82 -8.28
N GLN A 502 19.68 12.27 -7.33
CA GLN A 502 20.23 13.63 -7.24
C GLN A 502 21.64 13.77 -7.84
N ALA A 503 22.21 12.67 -8.34
CA ALA A 503 23.56 12.57 -8.89
C ALA A 503 23.57 12.31 -10.40
#